data_AF-A0A9D4JK66-F1
#
_entry.id   AF-A0A9D4JK66-F1
#
_cell.length_a   1.000
_cell.length_b   1.000
_cell.length_c   1.000
_cell.angle_alpha   90.00
_cell.angle_beta   90.00
_cell.angle_gamma   90.00
#
_symmetry.space_group_name_H-M   'P 1'
#
loop_
_entity.id
_entity.type
_entity.pdbx_description
1 polymer ?
#
loop_
_entity_poly.entity_id
_entity_poly.type
_entity_poly.pdbx_seq_one_letter_code
_entity_poly.pdbx_strand_id
1 'polypeptide(L)'
;MTHLNNTVNYMTHMYITVNYMTHLINTVNYMSQLNNTVNYMTHLNSTINCITHLNYTVNYMTHLNSTVNNMTHLNYTVNYVTHLNFTVNYMTLLNFTVNYITHLNFTVNYMTHLNSTVSCMTHLNRTVNYMTHLNSTVNYMTPLNRTVNYMTHLISTFIYMTHLNVTFNYMTYLNSTVYFMTHLNSNVHHIAYLNKIIDHIIYFVAHQFITRRFINGL
;
A
#
# COMPACT_ATOMS: atom_id res chain seq x y z
N MET A 1 -18.98 15.54 -20.72
CA MET A 1 -19.22 14.40 -19.82
C MET A 1 -19.00 13.15 -20.64
N THR A 2 -17.89 12.44 -20.43
CA THR A 2 -17.52 11.25 -21.20
C THR A 2 -17.45 10.08 -20.23
N HIS A 3 -18.33 9.11 -20.43
CA HIS A 3 -18.34 7.84 -19.73
C HIS A 3 -17.85 6.78 -20.70
N LEU A 4 -16.88 5.96 -20.27
CA LEU A 4 -16.39 4.84 -21.05
C LEU A 4 -16.43 3.56 -20.22
N ASN A 5 -16.92 2.48 -20.83
CA ASN A 5 -16.82 1.14 -20.30
C ASN A 5 -16.02 0.29 -21.29
N ASN A 6 -14.90 -0.27 -20.83
CA ASN A 6 -14.02 -1.12 -21.63
C ASN A 6 -13.93 -2.50 -21.01
N THR A 7 -14.15 -3.53 -21.82
CA THR A 7 -14.01 -4.93 -21.42
C THR A 7 -13.05 -5.64 -22.35
N VAL A 8 -12.01 -6.22 -21.80
CA VAL A 8 -10.96 -6.93 -22.52
C VAL A 8 -10.88 -8.35 -21.97
N ASN A 9 -11.19 -9.33 -22.81
CA ASN A 9 -11.09 -10.74 -22.40
C ASN A 9 -9.65 -11.23 -22.48
N TYR A 10 -9.06 -11.14 -23.67
CA TYR A 10 -7.68 -11.58 -23.92
C TYR A 10 -6.98 -10.55 -24.79
N MET A 11 -5.88 -10.03 -24.30
CA MET A 11 -5.02 -9.14 -25.09
C MET A 11 -3.60 -9.23 -24.57
N THR A 12 -2.60 -9.19 -25.45
CA THR A 12 -1.21 -9.24 -24.99
C THR A 12 -0.78 -7.89 -24.41
N HIS A 13 -1.04 -6.80 -25.13
CA HIS A 13 -0.56 -5.46 -24.77
C HIS A 13 -1.67 -4.44 -25.00
N MET A 14 -1.83 -3.51 -24.05
CA MET A 14 -2.74 -2.38 -24.20
C MET A 14 -2.11 -1.11 -23.64
N TYR A 15 -2.35 -0.01 -24.33
CA TYR A 15 -1.98 1.34 -23.90
C TYR A 15 -3.24 2.20 -23.86
N ILE A 16 -3.52 2.80 -22.71
CA ILE A 16 -4.64 3.72 -22.52
C ILE A 16 -4.08 5.06 -22.08
N THR A 17 -4.41 6.11 -22.82
CA THR A 17 -4.13 7.49 -22.42
C THR A 17 -5.46 8.24 -22.29
N VAL A 18 -5.70 8.80 -21.11
CA VAL A 18 -6.87 9.63 -20.85
C VAL A 18 -6.42 11.02 -20.44
N ASN A 19 -6.80 12.03 -21.22
CA ASN A 19 -6.53 13.42 -20.87
C ASN A 19 -7.56 13.94 -19.87
N TYR A 20 -8.84 13.90 -20.25
CA TYR A 20 -9.95 14.32 -19.40
C TYR A 20 -11.09 13.33 -19.55
N MET A 21 -11.53 12.74 -18.45
CA MET A 21 -12.68 11.85 -18.44
C MET A 21 -13.39 11.92 -17.10
N THR A 22 -14.71 11.86 -17.13
CA THR A 22 -15.48 11.85 -15.89
C THR A 22 -15.51 10.44 -15.30
N HIS A 23 -15.81 9.44 -16.11
CA HIS A 23 -15.91 8.06 -15.62
C HIS A 23 -15.29 7.06 -16.60
N LEU A 24 -14.43 6.21 -16.07
CA LEU A 24 -13.92 5.03 -16.75
C LEU A 24 -14.23 3.79 -15.91
N ILE A 25 -14.79 2.78 -16.56
CA ILE A 25 -14.85 1.41 -16.04
C ILE A 25 -14.00 0.56 -16.97
N ASN A 26 -13.03 -0.17 -16.42
CA ASN A 26 -12.17 -1.06 -17.17
C ASN A 26 -12.20 -2.45 -16.54
N THR A 27 -12.55 -3.46 -17.34
CA THR A 27 -12.52 -4.86 -16.92
C THR A 27 -11.57 -5.63 -17.83
N VAL A 28 -10.56 -6.27 -17.24
CA VAL A 28 -9.56 -7.04 -17.97
C VAL A 28 -9.48 -8.44 -17.39
N ASN A 29 -9.72 -9.47 -18.20
CA ASN A 29 -9.60 -10.85 -17.74
C ASN A 29 -8.14 -11.33 -17.81
N TYR A 30 -7.55 -11.34 -19.00
CA TYR A 30 -6.17 -11.78 -19.19
C TYR A 30 -5.39 -10.79 -20.02
N MET A 31 -4.30 -10.29 -19.45
CA MET A 31 -3.39 -9.39 -20.14
C MET A 31 -1.94 -9.63 -19.77
N SER A 32 -1.01 -9.52 -20.72
CA SER A 32 0.41 -9.55 -20.36
C SER A 32 0.84 -8.20 -19.82
N GLN A 33 0.54 -7.13 -20.56
CA GLN A 33 1.00 -5.77 -20.24
C GLN A 33 -0.10 -4.72 -20.44
N LEU A 34 -0.29 -3.88 -19.43
CA LEU A 34 -1.16 -2.70 -19.49
C LEU A 34 -0.38 -1.46 -19.06
N ASN A 35 -0.42 -0.43 -19.89
CA ASN A 35 0.12 0.88 -19.56
C ASN A 35 -1.01 1.91 -19.61
N ASN A 36 -1.30 2.51 -18.44
CA ASN A 36 -2.35 3.50 -18.32
C ASN A 36 -1.76 4.83 -17.86
N THR A 37 -2.03 5.88 -18.62
CA THR A 37 -1.69 7.26 -18.27
C THR A 37 -2.96 8.08 -18.19
N VAL A 38 -3.20 8.68 -17.03
CA VAL A 38 -4.39 9.51 -16.77
C VAL A 38 -3.96 10.89 -16.29
N ASN A 39 -4.36 11.93 -17.02
CA ASN A 39 -4.11 13.30 -16.60
C ASN A 39 -5.16 13.77 -15.59
N TYR A 40 -6.42 13.82 -16.00
CA TYR A 40 -7.53 14.22 -15.13
C TYR A 40 -8.68 13.23 -15.24
N MET A 41 -9.04 12.64 -14.10
CA MET A 41 -10.17 11.74 -14.03
C MET A 41 -10.92 11.87 -12.70
N THR A 42 -12.25 12.01 -12.75
CA THR A 42 -13.01 12.05 -11.50
C THR A 42 -13.17 10.64 -10.91
N HIS A 43 -13.49 9.64 -11.73
CA HIS A 43 -13.71 8.26 -11.25
C HIS A 43 -13.10 7.21 -12.19
N LEU A 44 -12.26 6.33 -11.62
CA LEU A 44 -11.87 5.06 -12.23
C LEU A 44 -12.31 3.88 -11.38
N ASN A 45 -12.97 2.92 -12.02
CA ASN A 45 -13.09 1.56 -11.51
C ASN A 45 -12.36 0.60 -12.44
N SER A 46 -11.38 -0.14 -11.91
CA SER A 46 -10.60 -1.12 -12.66
C SER A 46 -10.67 -2.48 -11.99
N THR A 47 -11.13 -3.49 -12.72
CA THR A 47 -11.13 -4.89 -12.29
C THR A 47 -10.24 -5.69 -13.21
N ILE A 48 -9.18 -6.28 -12.66
CA ILE A 48 -8.23 -7.09 -13.42
C ILE A 48 -8.15 -8.48 -12.80
N ASN A 49 -8.42 -9.53 -13.58
CA ASN A 49 -8.29 -10.90 -13.10
C ASN A 49 -6.82 -11.36 -13.11
N CYS A 50 -6.18 -11.37 -14.28
CA CYS A 50 -4.79 -11.78 -14.40
C CYS A 50 -4.00 -10.79 -15.26
N ILE A 51 -2.91 -10.26 -14.70
CA ILE A 51 -1.98 -9.43 -15.46
C ILE A 51 -0.53 -9.63 -15.05
N THR A 52 0.39 -9.72 -16.00
CA THR A 52 1.81 -9.86 -15.67
C THR A 52 2.40 -8.52 -15.24
N HIS A 53 2.20 -7.47 -16.05
CA HIS A 53 2.75 -6.14 -15.80
C HIS A 53 1.68 -5.05 -15.95
N LEU A 54 1.53 -4.22 -14.93
CA LEU A 54 0.74 -2.99 -14.98
C LEU A 54 1.62 -1.81 -14.62
N ASN A 55 1.69 -0.82 -15.52
CA ASN A 55 2.18 0.51 -15.17
C ASN A 55 1.00 1.48 -15.18
N TYR A 56 0.87 2.23 -14.11
CA TYR A 56 -0.24 3.13 -13.91
C TYR A 56 0.26 4.49 -13.42
N THR A 57 0.04 5.53 -14.22
CA THR A 57 0.47 6.89 -13.92
C THR A 57 -0.74 7.81 -13.89
N VAL A 58 -0.91 8.54 -12.80
CA VAL A 58 -2.00 9.53 -12.63
C VAL A 58 -1.45 10.88 -12.21
N ASN A 59 -1.90 11.94 -12.88
CA ASN A 59 -1.67 13.29 -12.39
C ASN A 59 -2.72 13.68 -11.34
N TYR A 60 -4.00 13.72 -11.71
CA TYR A 60 -5.09 14.09 -10.82
C TYR A 60 -6.24 13.10 -10.89
N MET A 61 -6.64 12.57 -9.74
CA MET A 61 -7.81 11.73 -9.63
C MET A 61 -8.60 11.95 -8.36
N THR A 62 -9.92 12.05 -8.48
CA THR A 62 -10.77 12.17 -7.28
C THR A 62 -10.96 10.81 -6.62
N HIS A 63 -11.33 9.78 -7.40
CA HIS A 63 -11.58 8.43 -6.89
C HIS A 63 -10.98 7.36 -7.81
N LEU A 64 -10.13 6.50 -7.24
CA LEU A 64 -9.69 5.25 -7.86
C LEU A 64 -10.15 4.05 -7.03
N ASN A 65 -10.85 3.12 -7.66
CA ASN A 65 -11.04 1.79 -7.12
C ASN A 65 -10.37 0.79 -8.06
N SER A 66 -9.45 -0.02 -7.53
CA SER A 66 -8.85 -1.10 -8.30
C SER A 66 -8.88 -2.41 -7.52
N THR A 67 -9.38 -3.45 -8.18
CA THR A 67 -9.35 -4.83 -7.70
C THR A 67 -8.52 -5.66 -8.66
N VAL A 68 -7.54 -6.38 -8.12
CA VAL A 68 -6.64 -7.23 -8.87
C VAL A 68 -6.64 -8.62 -8.25
N ASN A 69 -6.94 -9.66 -9.02
CA ASN A 69 -6.87 -11.02 -8.48
C ASN A 69 -5.42 -11.52 -8.48
N ASN A 70 -4.78 -11.61 -9.64
CA ASN A 70 -3.39 -12.05 -9.76
C ASN A 70 -2.56 -11.04 -10.54
N MET A 71 -1.44 -10.61 -9.96
CA MET A 71 -0.50 -9.75 -10.66
C MET A 71 0.95 -10.03 -10.31
N THR A 72 1.82 -10.06 -11.31
CA THR A 72 3.26 -10.23 -11.04
C THR A 72 3.89 -8.90 -10.64
N HIS A 73 3.71 -7.85 -11.45
CA HIS A 73 4.37 -6.56 -11.23
C HIS A 73 3.41 -5.38 -11.41
N LEU A 74 3.41 -4.48 -10.42
CA LEU A 74 2.76 -3.18 -10.47
C LEU A 74 3.76 -2.06 -10.22
N ASN A 75 3.82 -1.10 -11.13
CA ASN A 75 4.34 0.23 -10.84
C ASN A 75 3.19 1.24 -10.86
N TYR A 76 2.96 1.90 -9.74
CA TYR A 76 1.86 2.83 -9.56
C TYR A 76 2.38 4.17 -9.06
N THR A 77 2.22 5.21 -9.88
CA THR A 77 2.71 6.57 -9.60
C THR A 77 1.57 7.56 -9.66
N VAL A 78 1.38 8.34 -8.60
CA VAL A 78 0.32 9.35 -8.54
C VAL A 78 0.81 10.66 -7.97
N ASN A 79 0.46 11.76 -8.62
CA ASN A 79 0.71 13.09 -8.07
C ASN A 79 -0.36 13.45 -7.03
N TYR A 80 -1.64 13.44 -7.41
CA TYR A 80 -2.73 13.77 -6.50
C TYR A 80 -3.89 12.78 -6.63
N VAL A 81 -4.29 12.19 -5.51
CA VAL A 81 -5.52 11.42 -5.43
C VAL A 81 -6.30 11.71 -4.15
N THR A 82 -7.60 11.97 -4.25
CA THR A 82 -8.40 12.17 -3.02
C THR A 82 -8.68 10.83 -2.35
N HIS A 83 -9.21 9.86 -3.08
CA HIS A 83 -9.54 8.54 -2.55
C HIS A 83 -8.98 7.43 -3.43
N LEU A 84 -8.25 6.51 -2.81
CA LEU A 84 -7.71 5.32 -3.44
C LEU A 84 -8.11 4.09 -2.62
N ASN A 85 -8.88 3.20 -3.24
CA ASN A 85 -9.14 1.86 -2.72
C ASN A 85 -8.43 0.85 -3.63
N PHE A 86 -7.54 0.08 -3.04
CA PHE A 86 -6.75 -0.90 -3.77
C PHE A 86 -6.81 -2.25 -3.07
N THR A 87 -7.35 -3.24 -3.77
CA THR A 87 -7.53 -4.61 -3.27
C THR A 87 -6.78 -5.58 -4.16
N VAL A 88 -5.94 -6.42 -3.55
CA VAL A 88 -5.23 -7.48 -4.28
C VAL A 88 -5.31 -8.83 -3.58
N ASN A 89 -5.56 -9.89 -4.34
CA ASN A 89 -5.45 -11.25 -3.81
C ASN A 89 -4.00 -11.73 -3.82
N TYR A 90 -3.35 -11.77 -4.98
CA TYR A 90 -1.96 -12.21 -5.11
C TYR A 90 -1.12 -11.22 -5.89
N MET A 91 -0.01 -10.79 -5.29
CA MET A 91 0.95 -9.91 -5.95
C MET A 91 2.40 -10.26 -5.65
N THR A 92 3.25 -10.36 -6.67
CA THR A 92 4.68 -10.59 -6.42
C THR A 92 5.39 -9.29 -6.03
N LEU A 93 5.22 -8.23 -6.82
CA LEU A 93 5.91 -6.96 -6.63
C LEU A 93 4.99 -5.76 -6.83
N LEU A 94 5.03 -4.83 -5.87
CA LEU A 94 4.44 -3.50 -5.98
C LEU A 94 5.46 -2.42 -5.68
N ASN A 95 5.63 -1.49 -6.62
CA ASN A 95 6.23 -0.19 -6.36
C ASN A 95 5.13 0.88 -6.41
N PHE A 96 4.93 1.57 -5.29
CA PHE A 96 3.87 2.56 -5.11
C PHE A 96 4.47 3.91 -4.71
N THR A 97 4.30 4.92 -5.54
CA THR A 97 4.79 6.28 -5.27
C THR A 97 3.64 7.27 -5.35
N VAL A 98 3.43 8.04 -4.26
CA VAL A 98 2.38 9.06 -4.23
C VAL A 98 2.89 10.36 -3.62
N ASN A 99 2.62 11.49 -4.29
CA ASN A 99 2.94 12.80 -3.70
C ASN A 99 1.89 13.20 -2.67
N TYR A 100 0.61 13.21 -3.05
CA TYR A 100 -0.49 13.59 -2.16
C TYR A 100 -1.65 12.63 -2.25
N ILE A 101 -2.10 12.16 -1.09
CA ILE A 101 -3.31 11.36 -0.97
C ILE A 101 -4.10 11.69 0.30
N THR A 102 -5.40 11.91 0.15
CA THR A 102 -6.26 12.18 1.32
C THR A 102 -6.61 10.86 2.02
N HIS A 103 -7.12 9.88 1.28
CA HIS A 103 -7.52 8.58 1.85
C HIS A 103 -7.00 7.41 1.02
N LEU A 104 -6.28 6.51 1.69
CA LEU A 104 -5.85 5.23 1.14
C LEU A 104 -6.43 4.08 1.95
N ASN A 105 -7.20 3.20 1.30
CA ASN A 105 -7.48 1.87 1.80
C ASN A 105 -6.76 0.83 0.95
N PHE A 106 -5.90 0.05 1.57
CA PHE A 106 -5.07 -0.93 0.89
C PHE A 106 -5.24 -2.30 1.54
N THR A 107 -5.81 -3.24 0.80
CA THR A 107 -6.10 -4.60 1.28
C THR A 107 -5.37 -5.62 0.42
N VAL A 108 -4.62 -6.51 1.06
CA VAL A 108 -3.84 -7.53 0.36
C VAL A 108 -3.93 -8.88 1.07
N ASN A 109 -4.22 -9.94 0.31
CA ASN A 109 -4.14 -11.30 0.87
C ASN A 109 -2.69 -11.81 0.87
N TYR A 110 -2.02 -11.83 -0.27
CA TYR A 110 -0.64 -12.30 -0.39
C TYR A 110 0.20 -11.33 -1.21
N MET A 111 1.32 -10.90 -0.63
CA MET A 111 2.29 -10.07 -1.33
C MET A 111 3.74 -10.39 -0.98
N THR A 112 4.58 -10.61 -1.99
CA THR A 112 5.99 -10.92 -1.72
C THR A 112 6.77 -9.65 -1.40
N HIS A 113 6.66 -8.62 -2.23
CA HIS A 113 7.42 -7.37 -2.08
C HIS A 113 6.57 -6.12 -2.28
N LEU A 114 6.66 -5.19 -1.33
CA LEU A 114 6.10 -3.84 -1.43
C LEU A 114 7.17 -2.81 -1.13
N ASN A 115 7.41 -1.91 -2.09
CA ASN A 115 8.09 -0.65 -1.86
C ASN A 115 7.08 0.49 -1.99
N SER A 116 6.95 1.30 -0.94
CA SER A 116 6.02 2.44 -0.94
C SER A 116 6.71 3.72 -0.48
N THR A 117 6.52 4.79 -1.25
CA THR A 117 6.99 6.14 -0.91
C THR A 117 5.80 7.09 -0.99
N VAL A 118 5.52 7.79 0.11
CA VAL A 118 4.44 8.78 0.14
C VAL A 118 4.91 10.08 0.74
N SER A 119 4.73 11.19 0.03
CA SER A 119 5.14 12.50 0.56
C SER A 119 4.13 13.03 1.59
N CYS A 120 2.85 13.04 1.27
CA CYS A 120 1.81 13.49 2.20
C CYS A 120 0.58 12.59 2.13
N MET A 121 0.14 12.13 3.31
CA MET A 121 -1.07 11.33 3.44
C MET A 121 -1.93 11.82 4.61
N THR A 122 -3.22 12.06 4.37
CA THR A 122 -4.12 12.37 5.50
C THR A 122 -4.48 11.08 6.23
N HIS A 123 -5.01 10.05 5.56
CA HIS A 123 -5.42 8.80 6.20
C HIS A 123 -4.94 7.55 5.45
N LEU A 124 -4.39 6.59 6.20
CA LEU A 124 -4.09 5.24 5.72
C LEU A 124 -4.82 4.18 6.56
N ASN A 125 -5.54 3.28 5.88
CA ASN A 125 -5.86 1.97 6.42
C ASN A 125 -5.21 0.90 5.56
N ARG A 126 -4.37 0.07 6.18
CA ARG A 126 -3.70 -1.05 5.52
C ARG A 126 -4.02 -2.36 6.22
N THR A 127 -4.54 -3.33 5.47
CA THR A 127 -4.81 -4.68 5.95
C THR A 127 -4.06 -5.68 5.07
N VAL A 128 -3.23 -6.52 5.70
CA VAL A 128 -2.42 -7.50 4.96
C VAL A 128 -2.46 -8.85 5.66
N ASN A 129 -2.81 -9.92 4.95
CA ASN A 129 -2.77 -11.26 5.54
C ASN A 129 -1.34 -11.82 5.56
N TYR A 130 -0.67 -11.85 4.41
CA TYR A 130 0.70 -12.35 4.30
C TYR A 130 1.57 -11.40 3.49
N MET A 131 2.71 -11.00 4.06
CA MET A 131 3.68 -10.17 3.37
C MET A 131 5.12 -10.51 3.71
N THR A 132 5.92 -10.85 2.70
CA THR A 132 7.32 -11.23 2.96
C THR A 132 8.18 -10.01 3.24
N HIS A 133 8.13 -8.99 2.38
CA HIS A 133 8.95 -7.78 2.52
C HIS A 133 8.13 -6.51 2.29
N LEU A 134 8.27 -5.58 3.23
CA LEU A 134 7.73 -4.23 3.14
C LEU A 134 8.79 -3.19 3.43
N ASN A 135 9.03 -2.30 2.46
CA ASN A 135 9.72 -1.04 2.66
C ASN A 135 8.72 0.11 2.50
N SER A 136 8.60 0.96 3.52
CA SER A 136 7.71 2.12 3.45
C SER A 136 8.36 3.38 3.98
N THR A 137 8.39 4.44 3.18
CA THR A 137 8.78 5.79 3.60
C THR A 137 7.59 6.72 3.50
N VAL A 138 7.26 7.43 4.58
CA VAL A 138 6.23 8.46 4.56
C VAL A 138 6.72 9.73 5.23
N ASN A 139 6.63 10.88 4.55
CA ASN A 139 7.14 12.14 5.11
C ASN A 139 6.13 12.77 6.08
N TYR A 140 4.87 12.95 5.67
CA TYR A 140 3.82 13.53 6.50
C TYR A 140 2.58 12.65 6.54
N MET A 141 2.10 12.30 7.73
CA MET A 141 0.93 11.44 7.89
C MET A 141 0.07 11.72 9.11
N THR A 142 -1.26 11.71 8.95
CA THR A 142 -2.15 12.23 10.01
C THR A 142 -3.56 11.61 10.08
N PRO A 143 -3.81 10.27 10.12
CA PRO A 143 -3.13 9.16 10.82
C PRO A 143 -2.89 7.86 10.00
N LEU A 144 -2.31 6.83 10.63
CA LEU A 144 -2.14 5.48 10.07
C LEU A 144 -2.74 4.38 10.96
N ASN A 145 -3.50 3.48 10.33
CA ASN A 145 -3.85 2.17 10.87
C ASN A 145 -3.29 1.05 9.99
N ARG A 146 -2.57 0.11 10.61
CA ARG A 146 -2.05 -1.07 9.91
C ARG A 146 -2.32 -2.33 10.74
N THR A 147 -2.91 -3.30 10.10
CA THR A 147 -3.08 -4.66 10.63
C THR A 147 -2.42 -5.64 9.68
N VAL A 148 -1.53 -6.46 10.23
CA VAL A 148 -0.86 -7.52 9.46
C VAL A 148 -0.85 -8.83 10.25
N ASN A 149 -1.30 -9.91 9.61
CA ASN A 149 -1.32 -11.22 10.27
C ASN A 149 0.08 -11.85 10.27
N TYR A 150 0.73 -11.94 9.11
CA TYR A 150 2.07 -12.51 8.98
C TYR A 150 2.97 -11.61 8.16
N MET A 151 4.11 -11.24 8.74
CA MET A 151 5.12 -10.49 8.01
C MET A 151 6.55 -10.84 8.40
N THR A 152 7.37 -11.12 7.37
CA THR A 152 8.75 -11.56 7.59
C THR A 152 9.66 -10.37 7.83
N HIS A 153 9.65 -9.37 6.94
CA HIS A 153 10.51 -8.19 7.04
C HIS A 153 9.72 -6.91 6.85
N LEU A 154 9.86 -6.00 7.81
CA LEU A 154 9.38 -4.63 7.73
C LEU A 154 10.51 -3.65 7.96
N ILE A 155 10.71 -2.75 7.01
CA ILE A 155 11.47 -1.52 7.17
C ILE A 155 10.52 -0.34 6.94
N SER A 156 10.38 0.54 7.92
CA SER A 156 9.55 1.73 7.77
C SER A 156 10.20 2.98 8.35
N THR A 157 10.15 4.07 7.58
CA THR A 157 10.63 5.38 8.01
C THR A 157 9.49 6.37 7.95
N PHE A 158 9.28 7.10 9.04
CA PHE A 158 8.28 8.15 9.15
C PHE A 158 8.93 9.44 9.65
N ILE A 159 8.74 10.56 8.94
CA ILE A 159 9.31 11.84 9.38
C ILE A 159 8.38 12.51 10.39
N TYR A 160 7.15 12.82 9.97
CA TYR A 160 6.13 13.42 10.81
C TYR A 160 4.87 12.57 10.83
N MET A 161 4.45 12.16 12.03
CA MET A 161 3.21 11.43 12.22
C MET A 161 2.43 11.96 13.41
N THR A 162 1.11 12.10 13.27
CA THR A 162 0.26 12.35 14.45
C THR A 162 -0.04 11.03 15.16
N HIS A 163 -0.81 10.14 14.54
CA HIS A 163 -1.19 8.87 15.16
C HIS A 163 -0.72 7.66 14.35
N LEU A 164 -0.07 6.73 15.03
CA LEU A 164 0.25 5.40 14.51
C LEU A 164 -0.47 4.31 15.32
N ASN A 165 -1.30 3.51 14.66
CA ASN A 165 -1.81 2.26 15.22
C ASN A 165 -1.33 1.08 14.37
N VAL A 166 -0.52 0.21 14.96
CA VAL A 166 -0.01 -0.99 14.31
C VAL A 166 -0.35 -2.24 15.11
N THR A 167 -0.90 -3.24 14.44
CA THR A 167 -1.11 -4.58 14.99
C THR A 167 -0.43 -5.60 14.11
N PHE A 168 0.43 -6.41 14.71
CA PHE A 168 1.08 -7.54 14.06
C PHE A 168 0.88 -8.82 14.87
N ASN A 169 0.35 -9.88 14.24
CA ASN A 169 0.21 -11.17 14.93
C ASN A 169 1.55 -11.92 14.93
N TYR A 170 2.18 -12.05 13.76
CA TYR A 170 3.49 -12.67 13.61
C TYR A 170 4.43 -11.78 12.80
N MET A 171 5.53 -11.38 13.45
CA MET A 171 6.63 -10.65 12.84
C MET A 171 7.94 -11.41 13.00
N THR A 172 8.75 -11.50 11.95
CA THR A 172 10.12 -12.00 12.12
C THR A 172 11.07 -10.84 12.39
N TYR A 173 11.10 -9.83 11.51
CA TYR A 173 12.03 -8.70 11.58
C TYR A 173 11.27 -7.37 11.43
N LEU A 174 11.43 -6.50 12.41
CA LEU A 174 10.93 -5.13 12.37
C LEU A 174 12.08 -4.14 12.55
N ASN A 175 12.24 -3.23 11.59
CA ASN A 175 13.04 -2.02 11.72
C ASN A 175 12.15 -0.80 11.42
N SER A 176 11.88 0.02 12.43
CA SER A 176 11.10 1.24 12.23
C SER A 176 11.75 2.46 12.85
N THR A 177 11.87 3.53 12.06
CA THR A 177 12.35 4.83 12.50
C THR A 177 11.24 5.85 12.41
N VAL A 178 11.01 6.60 13.49
CA VAL A 178 10.10 7.74 13.48
C VAL A 178 10.77 8.97 14.09
N TYR A 179 10.83 10.07 13.35
CA TYR A 179 11.45 11.30 13.87
C TYR A 179 10.51 12.04 14.82
N PHE A 180 9.27 12.29 14.40
CA PHE A 180 8.27 12.99 15.23
C PHE A 180 6.95 12.22 15.24
N MET A 181 6.48 11.90 16.45
CA MET A 181 5.18 11.28 16.66
C MET A 181 4.40 11.92 17.82
N THR A 182 3.09 12.14 17.66
CA THR A 182 2.27 12.56 18.82
C THR A 182 1.75 11.36 19.60
N HIS A 183 1.22 10.33 18.94
CA HIS A 183 0.67 9.13 19.58
C HIS A 183 1.07 7.84 18.88
N LEU A 184 1.56 6.88 19.65
CA LEU A 184 1.83 5.52 19.18
C LEU A 184 1.00 4.51 19.96
N ASN A 185 0.28 3.66 19.22
CA ASN A 185 -0.24 2.38 19.71
C ASN A 185 0.36 1.24 18.88
N SER A 186 1.09 0.33 19.53
CA SER A 186 1.65 -0.84 18.85
C SER A 186 1.41 -2.12 19.63
N ASN A 187 0.77 -3.08 18.97
CA ASN A 187 0.51 -4.42 19.47
C ASN A 187 1.25 -5.44 18.59
N VAL A 188 2.15 -6.20 19.20
CA VAL A 188 2.87 -7.28 18.51
C VAL A 188 2.80 -8.54 19.36
N HIS A 189 2.16 -9.58 18.83
CA HIS A 189 1.95 -10.84 19.56
C HIS A 189 3.19 -11.76 19.49
N HIS A 190 3.89 -11.78 18.36
CA HIS A 190 5.12 -12.55 18.21
C HIS A 190 6.13 -11.76 17.38
N ILE A 191 7.36 -11.62 17.88
CA ILE A 191 8.46 -10.98 17.18
C ILE A 191 9.80 -11.66 17.47
N ALA A 192 10.60 -11.92 16.43
CA ALA A 192 11.95 -12.48 16.59
C ALA A 192 13.03 -11.40 16.72
N TYR A 193 12.97 -10.36 15.89
CA TYR A 193 13.88 -9.23 15.90
C TYR A 193 13.12 -7.90 15.84
N LEU A 194 13.51 -6.98 16.74
CA LEU A 194 12.90 -5.66 16.88
C LEU A 194 13.99 -4.58 16.99
N ASN A 195 14.00 -3.66 16.03
CA ASN A 195 14.68 -2.38 16.12
C ASN A 195 13.66 -1.25 15.93
N LYS A 196 13.48 -0.41 16.95
CA LYS A 196 12.60 0.77 16.89
C LYS A 196 13.37 1.98 17.38
N ILE A 197 13.45 2.99 16.51
CA ILE A 197 14.04 4.29 16.83
C ILE A 197 12.91 5.33 16.79
N ILE A 198 12.77 6.09 17.87
CA ILE A 198 11.82 7.21 17.96
C ILE A 198 12.57 8.40 18.56
N ASP A 199 12.80 9.45 17.76
CA ASP A 199 13.59 10.60 18.18
C ASP A 199 12.76 11.59 19.02
N HIS A 200 11.44 11.66 18.80
CA HIS A 200 10.54 12.49 19.60
C HIS A 200 9.11 11.93 19.66
N ILE A 201 8.59 11.73 20.88
CA ILE A 201 7.20 11.28 21.13
C ILE A 201 6.54 12.00 22.29
N ILE A 202 5.28 12.41 22.11
CA ILE A 202 4.49 13.07 23.15
C ILE A 202 3.74 12.03 24.01
N TYR A 203 3.14 11.01 23.39
CA TYR A 203 2.36 9.98 24.07
C TYR A 203 2.61 8.57 23.49
N PHE A 204 2.89 7.59 24.36
CA PHE A 204 3.27 6.24 23.97
C PHE A 204 2.51 5.17 24.77
N VAL A 205 1.84 4.26 24.07
CA VAL A 205 1.25 3.03 24.63
C VAL A 205 1.71 1.84 23.79
N ALA A 206 2.35 0.86 24.42
CA ALA A 206 2.75 -0.38 23.76
C ALA A 206 2.40 -1.59 24.61
N HIS A 207 1.81 -2.60 23.97
CA HIS A 207 1.63 -3.93 24.55
C HIS A 207 2.48 -4.91 23.74
N GLN A 208 3.44 -5.54 24.40
CA GLN A 208 4.32 -6.55 23.80
C GLN A 208 4.17 -7.86 24.57
N PHE A 209 3.70 -8.90 23.91
CA PHE A 209 3.79 -10.26 24.44
C PHE A 209 4.98 -10.94 23.77
N ILE A 210 6.16 -10.87 24.38
CA ILE A 210 7.34 -11.57 23.86
C ILE A 210 7.30 -12.99 24.42
N THR A 211 6.86 -13.98 23.64
CA THR A 211 7.19 -15.38 23.95
C THR A 211 8.66 -15.62 23.62
N ARG A 212 9.54 -15.47 24.62
CA ARG A 212 10.92 -15.96 24.55
C ARG A 212 10.88 -17.47 24.26
N ARG A 213 11.18 -17.87 23.02
CA ARG A 213 11.73 -19.21 22.80
C ARG A 213 13.21 -19.12 23.19
N PHE A 214 13.56 -19.77 24.30
CA PHE A 214 14.95 -20.03 24.66
C PHE A 214 15.70 -20.55 23.44
N ILE A 215 16.76 -19.86 23.04
CA ILE A 215 17.86 -20.49 22.30
C ILE A 215 18.98 -20.60 23.32
N ASN A 216 19.22 -21.82 23.79
CA ASN A 216 20.45 -22.18 24.46
C ASN A 216 21.63 -21.87 23.53
N GLY A 217 22.67 -21.24 24.07
CA GLY A 217 23.97 -21.17 23.42
C GLY A 217 24.68 -19.84 23.69
N LEU A 218 25.55 -19.87 24.70
CA LEU A 218 26.75 -19.04 24.95
C LEU A 218 26.96 -17.80 24.06
#